data_AF-A0A235IR48-F1
#
_entry.id   AF-A0A235IR48-F1
#
_cell.length_a   1.000
_cell.length_b   1.000
_cell.length_c   1.000
_cell.angle_alpha   90.00
_cell.angle_beta   90.00
_cell.angle_gamma   90.00
#
_symmetry.space_group_name_H-M   'P 1'
#
loop_
_entity.id
_entity.type
_entity.pdbx_description
1 polymer ?
#
loop_
_entity_poly.entity_id
_entity_poly.type
_entity_poly.pdbx_seq_one_letter_code
_entity_poly.pdbx_strand_id
1 'polypeptide(L)'
;MTKHDTWVKLKPGNPYESILKLFPGGRIPVRDPFPMERVKTTDGEQLALWIIDLERLSSIQSSAIAKLIAHSSGADAIEVAVGVGGFAMKHEWVDSMECGDEGIQRQKELADFFETAPQPPSARAYTEFYNSQRDRWIEGDEVPPPINSIEDVDPRLRTPELEQHFKMREVETAIVNGNYSVLDVLTGRAMVDSLNIIDPENSYSLVGYDDEFDEDEIYE
;
A
#
# COMPACT_ATOMS: atom_id res chain seq x y z
N MET A 1 -5.09 -4.45 -11.94
CA MET A 1 -4.71 -4.62 -10.53
C MET A 1 -4.71 -6.11 -10.26
N THR A 2 -3.61 -6.63 -9.71
CA THR A 2 -3.52 -8.02 -9.21
C THR A 2 -4.28 -8.10 -7.89
N LYS A 3 -4.70 -9.30 -7.45
CA LYS A 3 -5.34 -9.48 -6.13
C LYS A 3 -4.48 -8.97 -4.97
N HIS A 4 -3.16 -8.99 -5.15
CA HIS A 4 -2.17 -8.49 -4.21
C HIS A 4 -1.84 -7.03 -4.48
N ASP A 5 -2.22 -6.15 -3.55
CA ASP A 5 -2.03 -4.70 -3.65
C ASP A 5 -1.25 -4.12 -2.45
N THR A 6 -0.47 -4.96 -1.77
CA THR A 6 0.40 -4.50 -0.68
C THR A 6 1.77 -4.04 -1.16
N TRP A 7 2.20 -2.92 -0.58
CA TRP A 7 3.47 -2.26 -0.84
C TRP A 7 4.21 -2.00 0.45
N VAL A 8 5.53 -2.17 0.43
CA VAL A 8 6.38 -1.95 1.60
C VAL A 8 7.42 -0.87 1.34
N LYS A 9 7.61 0.02 2.32
CA LYS A 9 8.75 0.92 2.42
C LYS A 9 9.83 0.28 3.28
N LEU A 10 11.09 0.49 2.91
CA LEU A 10 12.23 -0.12 3.58
C LEU A 10 13.00 0.91 4.41
N LYS A 11 13.56 0.46 5.53
CA LYS A 11 14.43 1.27 6.39
C LYS A 11 15.74 1.62 5.67
N PRO A 12 16.39 2.76 5.99
CA PRO A 12 17.72 3.07 5.47
C PRO A 12 18.75 1.97 5.76
N GLY A 13 19.72 1.76 4.87
CA GLY A 13 20.76 0.73 5.02
C GLY A 13 20.32 -0.69 4.64
N ASN A 14 19.14 -0.84 4.02
CA ASN A 14 18.68 -2.14 3.52
C ASN A 14 19.40 -2.54 2.21
N PRO A 15 19.49 -3.85 1.87
CA PRO A 15 20.19 -4.30 0.67
C PRO A 15 19.60 -3.80 -0.67
N TYR A 16 18.34 -3.38 -0.69
CA TYR A 16 17.63 -2.93 -1.90
C TYR A 16 17.78 -1.43 -2.16
N GLU A 17 18.44 -0.67 -1.28
CA GLU A 17 18.50 0.79 -1.32
C GLU A 17 18.97 1.32 -2.70
N SER A 18 19.95 0.66 -3.31
CA SER A 18 20.48 1.03 -4.63
C SER A 18 19.48 0.92 -5.79
N ILE A 19 18.42 0.12 -5.62
CA ILE A 19 17.41 -0.15 -6.65
C ILE A 19 16.05 0.48 -6.34
N LEU A 20 15.84 1.08 -5.17
CA LEU A 20 14.53 1.66 -4.77
C LEU A 20 13.99 2.70 -5.76
N LYS A 21 14.89 3.45 -6.41
CA LYS A 21 14.52 4.41 -7.47
C LYS A 21 13.82 3.80 -8.69
N LEU A 22 13.90 2.48 -8.86
CA LEU A 22 13.21 1.75 -9.92
C LEU A 22 11.76 1.44 -9.56
N PHE A 23 11.33 1.72 -8.33
CA PHE A 23 10.01 1.41 -7.83
C PHE A 23 9.20 2.68 -7.57
N PRO A 24 7.88 2.68 -7.88
CA PRO A 24 7.01 3.81 -7.59
C PRO A 24 7.07 4.21 -6.12
N GLY A 25 7.36 5.49 -5.85
CA GLY A 25 7.47 6.01 -4.48
C GLY A 25 8.54 5.33 -3.61
N GLY A 26 9.48 4.59 -4.21
CA GLY A 26 10.49 3.81 -3.50
C GLY A 26 9.92 2.59 -2.75
N ARG A 27 8.77 2.06 -3.18
CA ARG A 27 8.05 0.98 -2.49
C ARG A 27 8.12 -0.32 -3.27
N ILE A 28 8.39 -1.44 -2.60
CA ILE A 28 8.45 -2.76 -3.26
C ILE A 28 7.07 -3.43 -3.15
N PRO A 29 6.50 -4.00 -4.22
CA PRO A 29 5.27 -4.77 -4.13
C PRO A 29 5.57 -6.13 -3.48
N VAL A 30 4.77 -6.53 -2.50
CA VAL A 30 4.86 -7.85 -1.86
C VAL A 30 3.55 -8.58 -2.06
N ARG A 31 3.59 -9.91 -2.03
CA ARG A 31 2.37 -10.70 -2.11
C ARG A 31 1.50 -10.43 -0.90
N ASP A 32 0.20 -10.36 -1.12
CA ASP A 32 -0.79 -10.45 -0.06
C ASP A 32 -1.14 -11.91 0.19
N PRO A 33 -1.65 -12.23 1.38
CA PRO A 33 -1.83 -11.39 2.59
C PRO A 33 -0.59 -11.35 3.49
N PHE A 34 0.35 -12.23 3.18
CA PHE A 34 1.48 -12.64 3.98
C PHE A 34 2.34 -13.43 3.04
N PRO A 35 3.56 -12.98 2.93
CA PRO A 35 4.60 -13.87 3.30
C PRO A 35 5.17 -13.22 4.54
N MET A 36 4.77 -13.68 5.72
CA MET A 36 5.79 -13.83 6.74
C MET A 36 5.94 -15.31 6.85
N GLU A 37 6.61 -15.86 5.85
CA GLU A 37 7.08 -17.23 5.96
C GLU A 37 8.06 -17.24 7.13
N ARG A 38 7.72 -18.03 8.15
CA ARG A 38 8.64 -18.32 9.23
C ARG A 38 9.50 -19.48 8.79
N VAL A 39 10.67 -19.14 8.27
CA VAL A 39 11.64 -20.13 7.83
C VAL A 39 12.60 -20.40 8.99
N LYS A 40 12.75 -21.68 9.33
CA LYS A 40 13.74 -22.11 10.31
C LYS A 40 15.09 -22.22 9.60
N THR A 41 16.06 -21.42 10.02
CA THR A 41 17.43 -21.50 9.50
C THR A 41 18.11 -22.79 9.94
N THR A 42 19.24 -23.12 9.31
CA THR A 42 20.11 -24.24 9.72
C THR A 42 20.55 -24.15 11.18
N ASP A 43 20.65 -22.93 11.71
CA ASP A 43 21.05 -22.66 13.10
C ASP A 43 19.87 -22.68 14.09
N GLY A 44 18.66 -22.96 13.59
CA GLY A 44 17.43 -23.08 14.38
C GLY A 44 16.72 -21.76 14.65
N GLU A 45 17.22 -20.64 14.14
CA GLU A 45 16.57 -19.33 14.22
C GLU A 45 15.31 -19.29 13.35
N GLN A 46 14.26 -18.60 13.82
CA GLN A 46 13.02 -18.39 13.07
C GLN A 46 13.06 -17.01 12.43
N LEU A 47 13.22 -16.96 11.10
CA LEU A 47 13.21 -15.72 10.33
C LEU A 47 11.84 -15.48 9.71
N ALA A 48 11.33 -14.26 9.83
CA ALA A 48 10.12 -13.82 9.12
C ALA A 48 10.50 -13.17 7.79
N LEU A 49 9.98 -13.73 6.68
CA LEU A 49 10.32 -13.32 5.32
C LEU A 49 9.07 -12.92 4.53
N TRP A 50 9.12 -11.72 3.94
CA TRP A 50 8.25 -11.21 2.88
C TRP A 50 8.66 -11.74 1.52
N ILE A 51 7.71 -12.09 0.67
CA ILE A 51 7.91 -12.52 -0.71
C ILE A 51 7.45 -11.38 -1.61
N ILE A 52 8.38 -10.91 -2.43
CA ILE A 52 8.16 -9.86 -3.42
C ILE A 52 7.24 -10.40 -4.50
N ASP A 53 6.23 -9.63 -4.87
CA ASP A 53 5.26 -10.03 -5.88
C ASP A 53 5.83 -9.87 -7.29
N LEU A 54 6.34 -10.98 -7.83
CA LEU A 54 6.96 -11.02 -9.15
C LEU A 54 5.99 -10.65 -10.28
N GLU A 55 4.69 -10.88 -10.11
CA GLU A 55 3.69 -10.60 -11.15
C GLU A 55 3.53 -9.10 -11.43
N ARG A 56 3.92 -8.28 -10.44
CA ARG A 56 3.86 -6.81 -10.50
C ARG A 56 5.20 -6.17 -10.89
N LEU A 57 6.25 -6.97 -10.97
CA LEU A 57 7.56 -6.46 -11.34
C LEU A 57 7.70 -6.36 -12.87
N SER A 58 8.19 -5.22 -13.32
CA SER A 58 8.77 -5.12 -14.67
C SER A 58 10.02 -6.01 -14.78
N SER A 59 10.43 -6.31 -16.02
CA SER A 59 11.67 -7.05 -16.29
C SER A 59 12.90 -6.36 -15.72
N ILE A 60 12.92 -5.01 -15.70
CA ILE A 60 14.01 -4.20 -15.14
C ILE A 60 14.08 -4.37 -13.62
N GLN A 61 12.94 -4.25 -12.93
CA GLN A 61 12.88 -4.42 -11.47
C GLN A 61 13.27 -5.85 -11.07
N SER A 62 12.73 -6.86 -11.75
CA SER A 62 13.04 -8.27 -11.52
C SER A 62 14.54 -8.55 -11.69
N SER A 63 15.14 -8.05 -12.77
CA SER A 63 16.58 -8.21 -13.04
C SER A 63 17.46 -7.50 -12.01
N ALA A 64 17.04 -6.33 -11.53
CA ALA A 64 17.77 -5.58 -10.52
C ALA A 64 17.79 -6.32 -9.17
N ILE A 65 16.65 -6.89 -8.76
CA ILE A 65 16.59 -7.72 -7.56
C ILE A 65 17.45 -8.98 -7.72
N ALA A 66 17.35 -9.68 -8.85
CA ALA A 66 18.14 -10.88 -9.11
C ALA A 66 19.64 -10.60 -9.00
N LYS A 67 20.11 -9.46 -9.55
CA LYS A 67 21.52 -9.05 -9.45
C LYS A 67 21.97 -8.77 -8.02
N LEU A 68 21.13 -8.13 -7.20
CA LEU A 68 21.46 -7.89 -5.80
C LEU A 68 21.63 -9.20 -5.02
N ILE A 69 20.72 -10.15 -5.24
CA ILE A 69 20.74 -11.46 -4.57
C ILE A 69 21.90 -12.31 -5.08
N ALA A 70 22.16 -12.31 -6.39
CA ALA A 70 23.30 -12.99 -6.99
C ALA A 70 24.62 -12.46 -6.42
N HIS A 71 24.75 -11.14 -6.29
CA HIS A 71 25.93 -10.51 -5.68
C HIS A 71 26.13 -10.93 -4.23
N SER A 72 25.06 -10.99 -3.42
CA SER A 72 25.16 -11.37 -2.01
C SER A 72 25.40 -12.86 -1.79
N SER A 73 24.96 -13.71 -2.71
CA SER A 73 25.09 -15.17 -2.64
C SER A 73 26.28 -15.73 -3.41
N GLY A 74 27.00 -14.90 -4.19
CA GLY A 74 28.07 -15.36 -5.08
C GLY A 74 27.58 -16.26 -6.22
N ALA A 75 26.29 -16.18 -6.57
CA ALA A 75 25.65 -16.96 -7.63
C ALA A 75 25.55 -16.16 -8.94
N ASP A 76 25.20 -16.82 -10.04
CA ASP A 76 24.87 -16.14 -11.30
C ASP A 76 23.45 -15.55 -11.24
N ALA A 77 23.27 -14.33 -11.77
CA ALA A 77 21.98 -13.65 -11.74
C ALA A 77 20.91 -14.36 -12.57
N ILE A 78 21.29 -15.09 -13.63
CA ILE A 78 20.38 -15.90 -14.44
C ILE A 78 19.92 -17.12 -13.63
N GLU A 79 20.81 -17.77 -12.88
CA GLU A 79 20.45 -18.88 -12.00
C GLU A 79 19.48 -18.45 -10.89
N VAL A 80 19.71 -17.28 -10.29
CA VAL A 80 18.84 -16.69 -9.27
C VAL A 80 17.47 -16.30 -9.84
N ALA A 81 17.42 -15.79 -11.07
CA ALA A 81 16.17 -15.40 -11.73
C ALA A 81 15.28 -16.60 -12.12
N VAL A 82 15.88 -17.79 -12.26
CA VAL A 82 15.17 -19.04 -12.61
C VAL A 82 14.74 -19.83 -11.36
N GLY A 83 15.23 -19.44 -10.17
CA GLY A 83 14.88 -20.03 -8.88
C GLY A 83 13.40 -19.90 -8.53
N VAL A 84 12.73 -21.05 -8.35
CA VAL A 84 11.28 -21.14 -8.14
C VAL A 84 10.88 -20.52 -6.79
N GLY A 85 9.93 -19.58 -6.78
CA GLY A 85 9.20 -19.20 -5.57
C GLY A 85 9.09 -17.69 -5.27
N GLY A 86 9.84 -16.83 -5.95
CA GLY A 86 9.86 -15.39 -5.67
C GLY A 86 11.11 -14.92 -4.93
N PHE A 87 11.27 -13.61 -4.79
CA PHE A 87 12.38 -13.04 -4.02
C PHE A 87 11.93 -12.79 -2.58
N ALA A 88 12.71 -13.30 -1.61
CA ALA A 88 12.43 -13.10 -0.20
C ALA A 88 13.12 -11.84 0.35
N MET A 89 12.47 -11.19 1.32
CA MET A 89 12.90 -9.96 1.95
C MET A 89 12.66 -10.08 3.45
N LYS A 90 13.67 -9.79 4.28
CA LYS A 90 13.50 -9.92 5.73
C LYS A 90 12.55 -8.87 6.28
N HIS A 91 11.71 -9.28 7.23
CA HIS A 91 10.81 -8.38 7.94
C HIS A 91 11.55 -7.23 8.65
N GLU A 92 12.76 -7.46 9.16
CA GLU A 92 13.54 -6.44 9.86
C GLU A 92 13.83 -5.18 9.02
N TRP A 93 13.89 -5.33 7.69
CA TRP A 93 14.15 -4.25 6.74
C TRP A 93 12.91 -3.41 6.44
N VAL A 94 11.71 -3.91 6.74
CA VAL A 94 10.46 -3.19 6.48
C VAL A 94 10.27 -2.09 7.52
N ASP A 95 10.00 -0.88 7.02
CA ASP A 95 9.70 0.30 7.82
C ASP A 95 8.20 0.47 8.00
N SER A 96 7.48 0.50 6.88
CA SER A 96 6.03 0.65 6.83
C SER A 96 5.43 -0.14 5.68
N MET A 97 4.15 -0.45 5.80
CA MET A 97 3.38 -1.22 4.84
C MET A 97 2.09 -0.48 4.52
N GLU A 98 1.74 -0.47 3.24
CA GLU A 98 0.44 -0.04 2.76
C GLU A 98 -0.29 -1.26 2.22
N CYS A 99 -1.47 -1.51 2.76
CA CYS A 99 -2.29 -2.65 2.40
C CYS A 99 -3.30 -2.24 1.33
N GLY A 100 -3.49 -3.12 0.33
CA GLY A 100 -4.64 -3.05 -0.57
C GLY A 100 -5.91 -3.57 0.09
N ASP A 101 -6.98 -3.62 -0.70
CA ASP A 101 -8.33 -4.07 -0.28
C ASP A 101 -8.31 -5.47 0.35
N GLU A 102 -7.50 -6.40 -0.20
CA GLU A 102 -7.34 -7.76 0.32
C GLU A 102 -6.78 -7.75 1.75
N GLY A 103 -5.74 -6.94 1.99
CA GLY A 103 -5.10 -6.81 3.29
C GLY A 103 -6.05 -6.25 4.35
N ILE A 104 -6.87 -5.26 3.99
CA ILE A 104 -7.85 -4.67 4.92
C ILE A 104 -8.99 -5.65 5.22
N GLN A 105 -9.56 -6.30 4.19
CA GLN A 105 -10.65 -7.28 4.36
C GLN A 105 -10.23 -8.43 5.29
N ARG A 106 -9.00 -8.91 5.18
CA ARG A 106 -8.50 -9.99 6.03
C ARG A 106 -8.18 -9.58 7.45
N GLN A 107 -7.70 -8.35 7.66
CA GLN A 107 -7.54 -7.82 9.03
C GLN A 107 -8.87 -7.74 9.74
N LYS A 108 -9.94 -7.39 9.02
CA LYS A 108 -11.31 -7.42 9.54
C LYS A 108 -11.74 -8.85 9.89
N GLU A 109 -11.53 -9.81 8.99
CA GLU A 109 -11.84 -11.22 9.26
C GLU A 109 -11.06 -11.79 10.45
N LEU A 110 -9.80 -11.34 10.65
CA LEU A 110 -9.00 -11.70 11.82
C LEU A 110 -9.56 -11.08 13.11
N ALA A 111 -9.98 -9.82 13.08
CA ALA A 111 -10.63 -9.17 14.21
C ALA A 111 -11.93 -9.89 14.57
N ASP A 112 -12.76 -10.22 13.58
CA ASP A 112 -14.01 -10.97 13.74
C ASP A 112 -13.74 -12.36 14.34
N PHE A 113 -12.68 -13.04 13.90
CA PHE A 113 -12.27 -14.32 14.47
C PHE A 113 -11.93 -14.19 15.97
N PHE A 114 -11.17 -13.16 16.37
CA PHE A 114 -10.83 -12.97 17.78
C PHE A 114 -12.02 -12.56 18.65
N GLU A 115 -13.03 -11.89 18.09
CA GLU A 115 -14.24 -11.53 18.85
C GLU A 115 -15.22 -12.70 18.99
N THR A 116 -15.32 -13.55 17.97
CA THR A 116 -16.33 -14.62 17.91
C THR A 116 -15.81 -15.98 18.39
N ALA A 117 -14.50 -16.23 18.31
CA ALA A 117 -13.93 -17.49 18.78
C ALA A 117 -13.87 -17.55 20.32
N PRO A 118 -14.09 -18.73 20.92
CA PRO A 118 -13.79 -18.95 22.35
C PRO A 118 -12.36 -18.54 22.66
N GLN A 119 -12.16 -17.76 23.73
CA GLN A 119 -10.85 -17.22 24.10
C GLN A 119 -10.18 -18.05 25.22
N PRO A 120 -8.91 -18.46 25.06
CA PRO A 120 -8.07 -18.30 23.86
C PRO A 120 -8.50 -19.25 22.73
N PRO A 121 -8.27 -18.90 21.45
CA PRO A 121 -8.63 -19.76 20.34
C PRO A 121 -7.91 -21.10 20.44
N SER A 122 -8.65 -22.20 20.24
CA SER A 122 -8.02 -23.52 20.17
C SER A 122 -7.10 -23.60 18.96
N ALA A 123 -6.04 -24.44 19.06
CA ALA A 123 -5.14 -24.68 17.93
C ALA A 123 -5.89 -25.11 16.66
N ARG A 124 -6.94 -25.94 16.82
CA ARG A 124 -7.80 -26.38 15.72
C ARG A 124 -8.55 -25.22 15.08
N ALA A 125 -9.22 -24.37 15.88
CA ALA A 125 -9.96 -23.22 15.35
C ALA A 125 -9.03 -22.24 14.62
N TYR A 126 -7.82 -22.04 15.15
CA TYR A 126 -6.80 -21.22 14.50
C TYR A 126 -6.33 -21.83 13.17
N THR A 127 -6.10 -23.15 13.12
CA THR A 127 -5.74 -23.85 11.88
C THR A 127 -6.87 -23.79 10.84
N GLU A 128 -8.12 -23.96 11.24
CA GLU A 128 -9.28 -23.85 10.34
C GLU A 128 -9.42 -22.44 9.76
N PHE A 129 -9.27 -21.41 10.60
CA PHE A 129 -9.22 -20.02 10.15
C PHE A 129 -8.07 -19.81 9.16
N TYR A 130 -6.84 -20.20 9.51
CA TYR A 130 -5.66 -20.03 8.65
C TYR A 130 -5.80 -20.74 7.30
N ASN A 131 -6.31 -21.98 7.28
CA ASN A 131 -6.49 -22.72 6.03
C ASN A 131 -7.56 -22.05 5.15
N SER A 132 -8.69 -21.62 5.72
CA SER A 132 -9.70 -20.85 4.98
C SER A 132 -9.12 -19.58 4.36
N GLN A 133 -8.29 -18.87 5.11
CA GLN A 133 -7.58 -17.69 4.63
C GLN A 133 -6.61 -17.99 3.48
N ARG A 134 -5.91 -19.14 3.52
CA ARG A 134 -4.98 -19.54 2.46
C ARG A 134 -5.73 -19.99 1.20
N ASP A 135 -6.72 -20.84 1.37
CA ASP A 135 -7.43 -21.47 0.26
C ASP A 135 -8.23 -20.44 -0.57
N ARG A 136 -8.76 -19.38 0.06
CA ARG A 136 -9.54 -18.32 -0.63
C ARG A 136 -8.67 -17.26 -1.28
N TRP A 137 -7.73 -16.71 -0.51
CA TRP A 137 -7.00 -15.51 -0.90
C TRP A 137 -5.62 -15.81 -1.53
N ILE A 138 -4.89 -16.81 -1.01
CA ILE A 138 -3.55 -17.16 -1.48
C ILE A 138 -3.64 -18.06 -2.70
N GLU A 139 -4.25 -19.23 -2.52
CA GLU A 139 -4.35 -20.26 -3.55
C GLU A 139 -5.57 -20.07 -4.45
N GLY A 140 -6.63 -19.47 -3.91
CA GLY A 140 -7.87 -19.17 -4.62
C GLY A 140 -7.86 -17.84 -5.38
N ASP A 141 -9.03 -17.50 -5.91
CA ASP A 141 -9.31 -16.34 -6.76
C ASP A 141 -10.37 -15.40 -6.15
N GLU A 142 -10.56 -15.44 -4.83
CA GLU A 142 -11.48 -14.52 -4.16
C GLU A 142 -11.00 -13.08 -4.31
N VAL A 143 -11.92 -12.20 -4.69
CA VAL A 143 -11.66 -10.76 -4.89
C VAL A 143 -12.28 -10.00 -3.72
N PRO A 144 -11.49 -9.17 -3.00
CA PRO A 144 -12.01 -8.40 -1.88
C PRO A 144 -13.02 -7.34 -2.38
N PRO A 145 -14.00 -6.95 -1.55
CA PRO A 145 -14.82 -5.78 -1.85
C PRO A 145 -13.94 -4.54 -2.02
N PRO A 146 -14.24 -3.67 -3.01
CA PRO A 146 -13.44 -2.47 -3.24
C PRO A 146 -13.57 -1.49 -2.06
N ILE A 147 -12.46 -0.86 -1.67
CA ILE A 147 -12.43 0.17 -0.62
C ILE A 147 -12.22 1.52 -1.29
N ASN A 148 -13.31 2.28 -1.41
CA ASN A 148 -13.30 3.56 -2.13
C ASN A 148 -13.08 4.73 -1.18
N SER A 149 -13.54 4.62 0.06
CA SER A 149 -13.34 5.65 1.08
C SER A 149 -13.02 5.03 2.45
N ILE A 150 -12.67 5.89 3.40
CA ILE A 150 -12.39 5.47 4.78
C ILE A 150 -13.63 4.88 5.46
N GLU A 151 -14.83 5.27 5.03
CA GLU A 151 -16.11 4.76 5.54
C GLU A 151 -16.30 3.28 5.24
N ASP A 152 -15.71 2.77 4.15
CA ASP A 152 -15.73 1.35 3.77
C ASP A 152 -14.84 0.49 4.69
N VAL A 153 -13.88 1.11 5.38
CA VAL A 153 -12.97 0.43 6.32
C VAL A 153 -13.68 0.20 7.65
N ASP A 154 -13.52 -1.00 8.22
CA ASP A 154 -14.04 -1.34 9.54
C ASP A 154 -13.51 -0.34 10.60
N PRO A 155 -14.36 0.26 11.45
CA PRO A 155 -13.94 1.24 12.45
C PRO A 155 -12.81 0.78 13.38
N ARG A 156 -12.69 -0.53 13.64
CA ARG A 156 -11.62 -1.11 14.47
C ARG A 156 -10.24 -1.02 13.82
N LEU A 157 -10.19 -0.88 12.50
CA LEU A 157 -8.96 -0.82 11.71
C LEU A 157 -8.58 0.60 11.31
N ARG A 158 -9.44 1.59 11.59
CA ARG A 158 -9.17 2.99 11.25
C ARG A 158 -8.09 3.54 12.17
N THR A 159 -7.05 4.09 11.57
CA THR A 159 -6.01 4.84 12.28
C THR A 159 -5.91 6.23 11.67
N PRO A 160 -5.49 7.27 12.42
CA PRO A 160 -5.35 8.62 11.89
C PRO A 160 -4.49 8.68 10.62
N GLU A 161 -3.46 7.84 10.53
CA GLU A 161 -2.57 7.73 9.37
C GLU A 161 -3.31 7.17 8.15
N LEU A 162 -4.19 6.18 8.35
CA LEU A 162 -5.01 5.62 7.29
C LEU A 162 -6.03 6.65 6.79
N GLU A 163 -6.69 7.37 7.70
CA GLU A 163 -7.65 8.43 7.33
C GLU A 163 -6.95 9.54 6.52
N GLN A 164 -5.78 9.99 6.98
CA GLN A 164 -4.97 10.95 6.25
C GLN A 164 -4.57 10.42 4.87
N HIS A 165 -4.21 9.14 4.76
CA HIS A 165 -3.85 8.53 3.49
C HIS A 165 -5.02 8.55 2.49
N PHE A 166 -6.24 8.18 2.92
CA PHE A 166 -7.43 8.26 2.07
C PHE A 166 -7.71 9.69 1.61
N LYS A 167 -7.62 10.68 2.52
CA LYS A 167 -7.76 12.10 2.16
C LYS A 167 -6.72 12.55 1.14
N MET A 168 -5.46 12.18 1.32
CA MET A 168 -4.40 12.52 0.37
C MET A 168 -4.60 11.85 -0.99
N ARG A 169 -5.10 10.61 -1.02
CA ARG A 169 -5.43 9.91 -2.28
C ARG A 169 -6.59 10.60 -3.02
N GLU A 170 -7.58 11.09 -2.31
CA GLU A 170 -8.67 11.90 -2.88
C GLU A 170 -8.14 13.20 -3.49
N VAL A 171 -7.26 13.91 -2.76
CA VAL A 171 -6.58 15.11 -3.25
C VAL A 171 -5.75 14.82 -4.51
N GLU A 172 -4.93 13.77 -4.50
CA GLU A 172 -4.12 13.36 -5.66
C GLU A 172 -5.01 13.02 -6.86
N THR A 173 -6.10 12.30 -6.64
CA THR A 173 -7.06 11.95 -7.69
C THR A 173 -7.74 13.19 -8.26
N ALA A 174 -8.15 14.12 -7.40
CA ALA A 174 -8.72 15.41 -7.81
C ALA A 174 -7.70 16.24 -8.58
N ILE A 175 -6.42 16.23 -8.21
CA ILE A 175 -5.37 16.94 -8.95
C ILE A 175 -5.15 16.36 -10.33
N VAL A 176 -5.05 15.04 -10.44
CA VAL A 176 -4.85 14.37 -11.73
C VAL A 176 -6.05 14.56 -12.64
N ASN A 177 -7.27 14.49 -12.11
CA ASN A 177 -8.50 14.62 -12.89
C ASN A 177 -8.93 16.08 -13.13
N GLY A 178 -8.44 17.02 -12.33
CA GLY A 178 -8.81 18.44 -12.38
C GLY A 178 -8.35 19.17 -13.64
N ASN A 179 -7.52 18.54 -14.47
CA ASN A 179 -7.02 19.08 -15.75
C ASN A 179 -6.50 20.52 -15.63
N TYR A 180 -5.78 20.81 -14.54
CA TYR A 180 -5.28 22.14 -14.24
C TYR A 180 -4.29 22.60 -15.32
N SER A 181 -4.50 23.81 -15.83
CA SER A 181 -3.53 24.49 -16.68
C SER A 181 -2.38 25.06 -15.85
N VAL A 182 -1.28 25.45 -16.51
CA VAL A 182 -0.17 26.18 -15.85
C VAL A 182 -0.68 27.44 -15.14
N LEU A 183 -1.70 28.10 -15.69
CA LEU A 183 -2.31 29.28 -15.08
C LEU A 183 -3.10 28.92 -13.82
N ASP A 184 -3.84 27.80 -13.81
CA ASP A 184 -4.57 27.34 -12.61
C ASP A 184 -3.62 27.00 -11.44
N VAL A 185 -2.43 26.50 -11.75
CA VAL A 185 -1.39 26.24 -10.74
C VAL A 185 -0.80 27.55 -10.24
N LEU A 186 -0.44 28.48 -11.14
CA LEU A 186 0.14 29.78 -10.77
C LEU A 186 -0.82 30.68 -10.01
N THR A 187 -2.11 30.59 -10.30
CA THR A 187 -3.16 31.34 -9.61
C THR A 187 -3.58 30.71 -8.29
N GLY A 188 -3.08 29.51 -7.97
CA GLY A 188 -3.37 28.81 -6.71
C GLY A 188 -4.70 28.06 -6.70
N ARG A 189 -5.41 27.95 -7.83
CA ARG A 189 -6.70 27.26 -7.92
C ARG A 189 -6.59 25.79 -7.51
N ALA A 190 -5.57 25.09 -8.03
CA ALA A 190 -5.31 23.71 -7.65
C ALA A 190 -5.04 23.54 -6.14
N MET A 191 -4.46 24.56 -5.50
CA MET A 191 -4.21 24.57 -4.05
C MET A 191 -5.49 24.80 -3.25
N VAL A 192 -6.34 25.73 -3.68
CA VAL A 192 -7.66 25.97 -3.07
C VAL A 192 -8.56 24.75 -3.16
N ASP A 193 -8.63 24.11 -4.33
CA ASP A 193 -9.40 22.88 -4.52
C ASP A 193 -8.88 21.75 -3.62
N SER A 194 -7.56 21.63 -3.45
CA SER A 194 -6.97 20.67 -2.51
C SER A 194 -7.31 21.00 -1.05
N LEU A 195 -7.29 22.27 -0.66
CA LEU A 195 -7.62 22.70 0.71
C LEU A 195 -9.09 22.44 1.05
N ASN A 196 -10.01 22.71 0.12
CA ASN A 196 -11.44 22.41 0.30
C ASN A 196 -11.74 20.91 0.43
N ILE A 197 -10.89 20.03 -0.13
CA ILE A 197 -10.98 18.58 0.08
C ILE A 197 -10.39 18.18 1.44
N ILE A 198 -9.25 18.75 1.83
CA ILE A 198 -8.57 18.44 3.10
C ILE A 198 -9.40 18.90 4.30
N ASP A 199 -10.02 20.07 4.19
CA ASP A 199 -10.74 20.75 5.24
C ASP A 199 -12.07 21.30 4.72
N PRO A 200 -13.07 20.42 4.51
CA PRO A 200 -14.36 20.81 3.95
C PRO A 200 -15.21 21.66 4.90
N GLU A 201 -14.83 21.77 6.17
CA GLU A 201 -15.49 22.65 7.14
C GLU A 201 -15.10 24.13 6.93
N ASN A 202 -13.99 24.39 6.24
CA ASN A 202 -13.55 25.71 5.85
C ASN A 202 -13.67 25.90 4.33
N SER A 203 -14.40 26.94 3.91
CA SER A 203 -14.50 27.31 2.50
C SER A 203 -13.32 28.20 2.13
N TYR A 204 -12.33 27.63 1.45
CA TYR A 204 -11.24 28.36 0.84
C TYR A 204 -11.66 28.83 -0.56
N SER A 205 -11.39 30.09 -0.87
CA SER A 205 -11.54 30.63 -2.21
C SER A 205 -10.32 31.48 -2.58
N LEU A 206 -10.12 31.70 -3.87
CA LEU A 206 -9.08 32.61 -4.35
C LEU A 206 -9.54 34.05 -4.09
N VAL A 207 -8.73 34.78 -3.32
CA VAL A 207 -8.97 36.21 -3.06
C VAL A 207 -9.06 36.97 -4.39
N GLY A 208 -10.21 37.57 -4.67
CA GLY A 208 -10.50 38.32 -5.90
C GLY A 208 -11.23 37.56 -7.02
N TYR A 209 -11.66 36.31 -6.79
CA TYR A 209 -12.58 35.58 -7.70
C TYR A 209 -14.04 35.52 -7.18
N ASP A 210 -14.25 35.75 -5.87
CA ASP A 210 -15.57 35.85 -5.24
C ASP A 210 -16.09 37.30 -5.15
N ASP A 211 -15.31 38.27 -5.64
CA ASP A 211 -15.84 39.58 -5.94
C ASP A 211 -16.70 39.39 -7.20
N GLU A 212 -17.96 38.96 -7.02
CA GLU A 212 -19.02 39.51 -7.85
C GLU A 212 -18.73 41.00 -7.91
N PHE A 213 -18.30 41.49 -9.07
CA PHE A 213 -18.39 42.91 -9.34
C PHE A 213 -19.87 43.21 -9.16
N ASP A 214 -20.26 43.70 -7.98
CA ASP A 214 -21.49 44.42 -7.79
C ASP A 214 -21.42 45.54 -8.84
N GLU A 215 -22.08 45.31 -9.98
CA GLU A 215 -22.15 46.26 -11.11
C GLU A 215 -22.81 47.59 -10.71
N ASP A 216 -23.25 47.71 -9.45
CA ASP A 216 -23.97 48.84 -8.87
C ASP A 216 -23.06 49.92 -8.24
N GLU A 217 -21.73 49.77 -8.18
CA GLU A 217 -20.81 50.80 -7.64
C GLU A 217 -19.91 51.49 -8.69
N ILE A 218 -20.37 51.58 -9.94
CA ILE A 218 -19.72 52.42 -10.98
C ILE A 218 -20.61 53.63 -11.32
N TYR A 219 -20.31 54.75 -10.65
CA TYR A 219 -20.74 56.15 -10.83
C TYR A 219 -22.02 56.65 -10.12
N GLU A 220 -21.81 57.44 -9.05
CA GLU A 220 -22.20 58.87 -9.03
C GLU A 220 -20.99 59.74 -8.69
#